data_AF-A0A963TF48-F1
#
_entry.id   AF-A0A963TF48-F1
#
_cell.length_a   1.000
_cell.length_b   1.000
_cell.length_c   1.000
_cell.angle_alpha   90.00
_cell.angle_beta   90.00
_cell.angle_gamma   90.00
#
_symmetry.space_group_name_H-M   'P 1'
#
loop_
_entity.id
_entity.type
_entity.pdbx_description
1 polymer ?
#
loop_
_entity_poly.entity_id
_entity_poly.type
_entity_poly.pdbx_seq_one_letter_code
_entity_poly.pdbx_strand_id
1 'polypeptide(L)' 'MTGRCGWCGTDPLYVHYHDTEWGVPERDARALWEKLILDGFQA' A
#
# COMPACT_ATOMS: atom_id res chain seq x y z
N MET A 1 13.64 -8.24 -14.88
CA MET A 1 12.86 -7.96 -13.66
C MET A 1 11.98 -6.77 -13.99
N THR A 2 10.67 -6.95 -13.95
CA THR A 2 9.74 -5.80 -13.91
C THR A 2 10.14 -4.98 -12.67
N GLY A 3 10.27 -3.66 -12.80
CA GLY A 3 10.91 -2.81 -11.76
C GLY A 3 10.12 -2.64 -10.45
N ARG A 4 9.28 -3.61 -10.07
CA ARG A 4 8.40 -3.59 -8.88
C ARG A 4 8.83 -4.65 -7.86
N CYS A 5 8.34 -4.52 -6.63
CA CYS A 5 8.54 -5.53 -5.61
C CYS A 5 7.87 -6.86 -6.00
N GLY A 6 8.45 -7.99 -5.54
CA GLY A 6 7.98 -9.33 -5.92
C GLY A 6 6.56 -9.68 -5.44
N TRP A 7 6.03 -8.97 -4.45
CA TRP A 7 4.68 -9.17 -3.90
C TRP A 7 3.58 -8.43 -4.66
N CYS A 8 3.92 -7.49 -5.55
CA CYS A 8 2.95 -6.62 -6.22
C CYS A 8 1.96 -7.38 -7.13
N GLY A 9 2.36 -8.53 -7.68
CA GLY A 9 1.53 -9.31 -8.60
C GLY A 9 1.19 -8.56 -9.89
N THR A 10 -0.02 -8.80 -10.43
CA THR A 10 -0.52 -8.20 -11.69
C THR A 10 -1.93 -7.62 -11.59
N ASP A 11 -2.58 -7.70 -10.42
CA ASP A 11 -3.89 -7.09 -10.21
C ASP A 11 -3.77 -5.56 -10.36
N PRO A 12 -4.54 -4.92 -11.29
CA PRO A 12 -4.43 -3.49 -11.53
C PRO A 12 -4.64 -2.63 -10.27
N LEU A 13 -5.53 -3.05 -9.36
CA LEU A 13 -5.77 -2.33 -8.12
C LEU A 13 -4.55 -2.41 -7.20
N TYR A 14 -3.98 -3.60 -7.06
CA TYR A 14 -2.85 -3.79 -6.16
C TYR A 14 -1.56 -3.17 -6.72
N VAL A 15 -1.41 -3.16 -8.05
CA VAL A 15 -0.34 -2.44 -8.75
C VAL A 15 -0.45 -0.93 -8.52
N HIS A 16 -1.66 -0.37 -8.59
CA HIS A 16 -1.86 1.06 -8.33
C HIS A 16 -1.49 1.42 -6.88
N TYR A 17 -1.94 0.61 -5.92
CA TYR A 17 -1.58 0.76 -4.51
C TYR A 17 -0.05 0.69 -4.30
N HIS A 18 0.62 -0.31 -4.89
CA HIS A 18 2.08 -0.43 -4.80
C HIS A 18 2.79 0.81 -5.35
N ASP A 19 2.37 1.28 -6.53
CA ASP A 19 3.09 2.34 -7.25
C ASP A 19 2.85 3.75 -6.67
N THR A 20 1.72 3.96 -5.97
CA THR A 20 1.29 5.31 -5.57
C THR A 20 1.06 5.51 -4.08
N GLU A 21 0.90 4.44 -3.29
CA GLU A 21 0.58 4.54 -1.87
C GLU A 21 1.61 3.84 -0.98
N TRP A 22 2.07 2.65 -1.38
CA TRP A 22 2.97 1.86 -0.54
C TRP A 22 4.36 2.46 -0.47
N GLY A 23 4.84 2.71 0.76
CA GLY A 23 6.15 3.32 1.01
C GLY A 23 6.22 4.84 0.76
N VAL A 24 5.12 5.48 0.33
CA VAL A 24 5.04 6.94 0.22
C VAL A 24 4.88 7.55 1.63
N PRO A 25 5.73 8.49 2.05
CA PRO A 25 5.64 9.09 3.39
C PRO A 25 4.31 9.81 3.61
N GLU A 26 3.56 9.36 4.62
CA GLU A 26 2.31 9.99 5.07
C GLU A 26 2.54 10.72 6.40
N ARG A 27 1.95 11.91 6.53
CA ARG A 27 2.08 12.76 7.73
C ARG A 27 0.73 13.21 8.30
N ASP A 28 -0.37 12.96 7.59
CA ASP A 28 -1.72 13.20 8.10
C ASP A 28 -2.10 12.12 9.14
N ALA A 29 -2.45 12.56 10.35
CA ALA A 29 -2.71 11.67 11.47
C ALA A 29 -3.96 10.80 11.26
N ARG A 30 -4.96 11.30 10.54
CA ARG A 30 -6.19 10.55 10.25
C ARG A 30 -5.90 9.47 9.21
N ALA A 31 -5.20 9.79 8.12
CA ALA A 31 -4.78 8.82 7.12
C ALA A 31 -3.90 7.71 7.72
N LEU A 32 -2.98 8.06 8.62
CA LEU A 32 -2.17 7.07 9.35
C LEU A 32 -3.04 6.15 10.22
N TRP A 33 -4.04 6.69 10.92
CA TRP A 33 -4.98 5.87 11.68
C TRP A 33 -5.79 4.93 10.78
N GLU A 34 -6.27 5.41 9.62
CA GLU A 34 -7.00 4.59 8.65
C GLU A 34 -6.14 3.42 8.16
N LYS A 35 -4.87 3.66 7.78
CA LYS A 35 -3.91 2.62 7.37
C LYS A 35 -3.66 1.60 8.48
N LEU A 36 -3.43 2.05 9.72
CA LEU A 36 -3.22 1.16 10.86
C LEU A 36 -4.41 0.21 11.09
N ILE A 37 -5.64 0.73 10.99
CA ILE A 37 -6.85 -0.08 11.16
C ILE A 37 -6.99 -1.10 10.03
N LEU A 38 -6.75 -0.70 8.77
CA LEU A 38 -6.79 -1.60 7.62
C LEU A 38 -5.77 -2.76 7.74
N ASP A 39 -4.54 -2.47 8.19
CA ASP A 39 -3.52 -3.51 8.44
C ASP A 39 -3.97 -4.51 9.51
N GLY A 40 -4.70 -4.04 10.54
CA GLY A 40 -5.28 -4.90 11.57
C GLY A 40 -6.36 -5.85 11.05
N PHE A 41 -7.08 -5.47 9.99
CA PHE A 41 -8.06 -6.33 9.31
C PHE A 41 -7.43 -7.36 8.36
N GLN A 42 -6.11 -7.34 8.17
CA GLN A 42 -5.38 -8.28 7.31
C GLN A 42 -4.99 -9.60 8.01
N ALA A 43 -5.32 -9.76 9.30
CA ALA A 43 -5.00 -10.94 10.11
C ALA A 43 -5.74 -12.22 9.68
#